data_AF-A0A842TPM6-F1
#
_entry.id   AF-A0A842TPM6-F1
#
_cell.length_a   1.000
_cell.length_b   1.000
_cell.length_c   1.000
_cell.angle_alpha   90.00
_cell.angle_beta   90.00
_cell.angle_gamma   90.00
#
_symmetry.space_group_name_H-M   'P 1'
#
loop_
_entity.id
_entity.type
_entity.pdbx_description
1 polymer ?
#
loop_
_entity_poly.entity_id
_entity_poly.type
_entity_poly.pdbx_seq_one_letter_code
_entity_poly.pdbx_strand_id
1 'polypeptide(L)'
;MRVDENAPLIVRMMQQVTTFIPVGPMAAVAGAIADLILQNLKKHGSQTSIVENGGEICAISGRDIVIGILAGGASLSGRIGFKLKKDQDFPFGLGTSSRGGRGFSFGYADAATVVSTNATIGDAAATHVGNKIVGNDIEKSVQAGLEAAETLEKVRGALIIRGNYAGVTGKIPKLTKITGDINKLMKKKYEYKLDKDYIIL
;
A
#
# COMPACT_ATOMS: atom_id res chain seq x y z
N MET A 1 -11.63 19.44 8.29
CA MET A 1 -13.08 19.20 8.24
C MET A 1 -13.46 18.45 9.50
N ARG A 2 -14.40 18.95 10.30
CA ARG A 2 -14.86 18.28 11.53
C ARG A 2 -16.05 17.38 11.15
N VAL A 3 -15.92 16.09 11.37
CA VAL A 3 -16.99 15.10 11.13
C VAL A 3 -17.75 14.89 12.44
N ASP A 4 -19.07 14.73 12.35
CA ASP A 4 -19.94 14.45 13.50
C ASP A 4 -19.53 13.15 14.21
N GLU A 5 -19.61 13.12 15.54
CA GLU A 5 -19.24 11.94 16.32
C GLU A 5 -20.13 10.72 16.03
N ASN A 6 -21.36 10.94 15.58
CA ASN A 6 -22.33 9.93 15.18
C ASN A 6 -22.19 9.52 13.70
N ALA A 7 -21.25 10.11 12.96
CA ALA A 7 -21.01 9.70 11.58
C ALA A 7 -20.57 8.23 11.51
N PRO A 8 -20.89 7.52 10.41
CA PRO A 8 -20.47 6.15 10.23
C PRO A 8 -18.98 5.95 10.46
N LEU A 9 -18.60 4.82 11.07
CA LEU A 9 -17.21 4.54 11.46
C LEU A 9 -16.21 4.78 10.33
N ILE A 10 -16.52 4.36 9.10
CA ILE A 10 -15.68 4.58 7.93
C ILE A 10 -15.40 6.06 7.66
N VAL A 11 -16.39 6.94 7.82
CA VAL A 11 -16.25 8.40 7.61
C VAL A 11 -15.31 8.99 8.67
N ARG A 12 -15.44 8.55 9.92
CA ARG A 12 -14.56 8.99 11.01
C ARG A 12 -13.12 8.49 10.80
N MET A 13 -12.93 7.24 10.36
CA MET A 13 -11.60 6.71 10.01
C MET A 13 -10.94 7.53 8.89
N MET A 14 -11.67 7.80 7.81
CA MET A 14 -11.18 8.60 6.68
C MET A 14 -10.88 10.04 7.08
N GLN A 15 -11.68 10.66 7.96
CA GLN A 15 -11.39 12.01 8.45
C GLN A 15 -10.19 12.02 9.40
N GLN A 16 -10.04 11.00 10.25
CA GLN A 16 -8.97 10.96 11.24
C GLN A 16 -7.59 11.00 10.58
N VAL A 17 -7.39 10.35 9.44
CA VAL A 17 -6.09 10.41 8.75
C VAL A 17 -5.75 11.80 8.24
N THR A 18 -6.74 12.64 7.93
CA THR A 18 -6.49 14.01 7.45
C THR A 18 -5.98 14.95 8.53
N THR A 19 -5.94 14.53 9.80
CA THR A 19 -5.38 15.35 10.89
C THR A 19 -3.85 15.29 10.94
N PHE A 20 -3.25 14.31 10.27
CA PHE A 20 -1.79 14.12 10.23
C PHE A 20 -1.24 13.79 8.83
N ILE A 21 -2.08 13.62 7.81
CA ILE A 21 -1.68 13.50 6.40
C ILE A 21 -2.43 14.57 5.60
N PRO A 22 -1.73 15.43 4.84
CA PRO A 22 -2.36 16.55 4.15
C PRO A 22 -2.99 16.10 2.81
N VAL A 23 -4.12 15.41 2.91
CA VAL A 23 -5.00 14.96 1.83
C VAL A 23 -6.47 15.07 2.25
N GLY A 24 -7.41 14.95 1.30
CA GLY A 24 -8.84 14.86 1.61
C GLY A 24 -9.25 13.46 2.12
N PRO A 25 -10.36 13.32 2.86
CA PRO A 25 -10.78 12.03 3.43
C PRO A 25 -10.96 10.90 2.39
N MET A 26 -11.39 11.24 1.17
CA MET A 26 -11.59 10.26 0.10
C MET A 26 -10.30 9.59 -0.37
N ALA A 27 -9.14 10.16 -0.05
CA ALA A 27 -7.83 9.54 -0.33
C ALA A 27 -7.53 8.32 0.57
N ALA A 28 -8.42 7.98 1.50
CA ALA A 28 -8.25 6.87 2.44
C ALA A 28 -9.35 5.82 2.33
N VAL A 29 -10.26 5.95 1.36
CA VAL A 29 -11.49 5.16 1.31
C VAL A 29 -11.23 3.69 1.05
N ALA A 30 -10.31 3.37 0.14
CA ALA A 30 -10.03 2.00 -0.24
C ALA A 30 -9.35 1.26 0.93
N GLY A 31 -8.39 1.93 1.56
CA GLY A 31 -7.72 1.45 2.76
C GLY A 31 -8.65 1.32 3.97
N ALA A 32 -9.57 2.26 4.18
CA ALA A 32 -10.55 2.19 5.27
C ALA A 32 -11.49 0.98 5.12
N ILE A 33 -11.94 0.69 3.90
CA ILE A 33 -12.74 -0.51 3.61
C ILE A 33 -11.93 -1.77 3.91
N ALA A 34 -10.67 -1.84 3.47
CA ALA A 34 -9.81 -3.00 3.71
C ALA A 34 -9.61 -3.25 5.22
N ASP A 35 -9.33 -2.20 5.99
CA ASP A 35 -9.16 -2.29 7.43
C ASP A 35 -10.44 -2.73 8.16
N LEU A 36 -11.61 -2.25 7.74
CA LEU A 36 -12.88 -2.67 8.31
C LEU A 36 -13.16 -4.16 8.08
N ILE A 37 -12.88 -4.65 6.87
CA ILE A 37 -13.00 -6.08 6.54
C ILE A 37 -12.03 -6.89 7.39
N LEU A 38 -10.76 -6.47 7.50
CA LEU A 38 -9.76 -7.17 8.31
C LEU A 38 -10.16 -7.21 9.80
N GLN A 39 -10.68 -6.10 10.34
CA GLN A 39 -11.21 -6.05 11.70
C GLN A 39 -12.39 -7.02 11.87
N ASN A 40 -13.29 -7.11 10.90
CA ASN A 40 -14.41 -8.05 10.95
C ASN A 40 -13.94 -9.51 10.92
N LEU A 41 -12.96 -9.85 10.07
CA LEU A 41 -12.35 -11.18 10.02
C LEU A 41 -11.70 -11.55 11.36
N LYS A 42 -10.98 -10.61 11.98
CA LYS A 42 -10.38 -10.80 13.32
C LYS A 42 -11.43 -11.07 14.39
N LYS A 43 -12.54 -10.31 14.39
CA LYS A 43 -13.64 -10.50 15.34
C LYS A 43 -14.26 -11.90 15.23
N HIS A 44 -14.22 -12.50 14.05
CA HIS A 44 -14.70 -13.87 13.80
C HIS A 44 -13.60 -14.94 13.95
N GLY A 45 -12.49 -14.62 14.65
CA GLY A 45 -11.47 -15.60 15.03
C GLY A 45 -10.40 -15.89 13.97
N SER A 46 -10.37 -15.14 12.87
CA SER A 46 -9.33 -15.34 11.86
C SER A 46 -7.95 -14.93 12.37
N GLN A 47 -6.99 -15.86 12.28
CA GLN A 47 -5.59 -15.66 12.69
C GLN A 47 -4.67 -15.30 11.53
N THR A 48 -5.11 -15.53 10.29
CA THR A 48 -4.35 -15.18 9.08
C THR A 48 -5.32 -14.66 8.04
N SER A 49 -5.16 -13.40 7.68
CA SER A 49 -6.03 -12.72 6.73
C SER A 49 -5.28 -11.61 6.03
N ILE A 50 -5.57 -11.49 4.75
CA ILE A 50 -5.06 -10.44 3.89
C ILE A 50 -6.27 -9.89 3.17
N VAL A 51 -6.43 -8.58 3.26
CA VAL A 51 -7.47 -7.87 2.55
C VAL A 51 -6.80 -6.95 1.57
N GLU A 52 -7.19 -7.06 0.31
CA GLU A 52 -6.77 -6.21 -0.78
C GLU A 52 -8.02 -5.49 -1.31
N ASN A 53 -7.92 -4.19 -1.48
CA ASN A 53 -8.94 -3.40 -2.14
C ASN A 53 -8.30 -2.46 -3.16
N GLY A 54 -7.81 -3.00 -4.27
CA GLY A 54 -7.03 -2.24 -5.25
C GLY A 54 -5.55 -2.23 -4.91
N GLY A 55 -4.96 -1.04 -4.75
CA GLY A 55 -3.55 -0.88 -4.36
C GLY A 55 -3.34 -0.97 -2.85
N GLU A 56 -4.43 -1.08 -2.09
CA GLU A 56 -4.47 -0.93 -0.64
C GLU A 56 -4.60 -2.30 0.01
N ILE A 57 -3.66 -2.61 0.91
CA ILE A 57 -3.56 -3.93 1.50
C ILE A 57 -3.37 -3.82 3.00
N CYS A 58 -4.11 -4.60 3.77
CA CYS A 58 -3.80 -4.85 5.17
C CYS A 58 -3.79 -6.34 5.46
N ALA A 59 -2.96 -6.73 6.43
CA ALA A 59 -2.73 -8.13 6.73
C ALA A 59 -2.44 -8.40 8.20
N ILE A 60 -2.83 -9.59 8.63
CA ILE A 60 -2.33 -10.31 9.80
C ILE A 60 -1.96 -11.73 9.37
N SER A 61 -0.93 -12.31 9.98
CA SER A 61 -0.56 -13.68 9.67
C SER A 61 0.25 -14.29 10.81
N GLY A 62 -0.01 -15.57 11.10
CA GLY A 62 0.84 -16.40 11.96
C GLY A 62 2.05 -17.00 11.22
N ARG A 63 2.24 -16.65 9.95
CA ARG A 63 3.33 -17.13 9.09
C ARG A 63 3.89 -16.00 8.22
N ASP A 64 5.10 -16.19 7.71
CA ASP A 64 5.67 -15.29 6.72
C ASP A 64 4.77 -15.23 5.48
N ILE A 65 4.62 -14.04 4.88
CA ILE A 65 3.91 -13.86 3.62
C ILE A 65 4.74 -12.96 2.70
N VAL A 66 4.54 -13.12 1.39
CA VAL A 66 5.11 -12.21 0.39
C VAL A 66 3.98 -11.44 -0.24
N ILE A 67 4.12 -10.11 -0.34
CA ILE A 67 3.22 -9.20 -1.05
C ILE A 67 3.92 -8.73 -2.32
N GLY A 68 3.31 -8.99 -3.48
CA GLY A 68 3.80 -8.48 -4.77
C GLY A 68 3.65 -6.97 -4.93
N ILE A 69 4.49 -6.39 -5.78
CA ILE A 69 4.41 -4.97 -6.16
C ILE A 69 4.21 -4.89 -7.67
N LEU A 70 3.06 -4.36 -8.08
CA LEU A 70 2.76 -4.00 -9.46
C LEU A 70 3.03 -2.51 -9.68
N ALA A 71 3.87 -2.20 -10.66
CA ALA A 71 4.31 -0.85 -11.00
C ALA A 71 4.06 -0.56 -12.47
N GLY A 72 2.84 -0.83 -12.94
CA GLY A 72 2.43 -0.59 -14.33
C GLY A 72 3.39 -1.21 -15.35
N GLY A 73 3.85 -0.39 -16.30
CA GLY A 73 4.79 -0.78 -17.36
C GLY A 73 6.26 -0.77 -16.95
N ALA A 74 6.59 -0.44 -15.70
CA ALA A 74 7.98 -0.43 -15.24
C ALA A 74 8.57 -1.84 -15.23
N SER A 75 9.88 -1.95 -15.50
CA SER A 75 10.59 -3.23 -15.62
C SER A 75 10.58 -4.07 -14.33
N LEU A 76 10.37 -3.43 -13.18
CA LEU A 76 10.28 -4.06 -11.85
C LEU A 76 8.88 -4.59 -11.52
N SER A 77 7.85 -4.22 -12.29
CA SER A 77 6.46 -4.61 -12.06
C SER A 77 6.31 -6.13 -11.99
N GLY A 78 5.77 -6.64 -10.88
CA GLY A 78 5.58 -8.08 -10.65
C GLY A 78 6.86 -8.89 -10.43
N ARG A 79 8.03 -8.25 -10.36
CA ARG A 79 9.32 -8.95 -10.18
C ARG A 79 9.88 -8.82 -8.77
N ILE A 80 9.33 -7.90 -7.98
CA ILE A 80 9.73 -7.66 -6.60
C ILE A 80 8.51 -7.69 -5.68
N GLY A 81 8.75 -7.96 -4.40
CA GLY A 81 7.73 -7.94 -3.38
C GLY A 81 8.31 -7.70 -1.98
N PHE A 82 7.42 -7.44 -1.03
CA PHE A 82 7.74 -7.36 0.39
C PHE A 82 7.56 -8.73 1.03
N LYS A 83 8.64 -9.29 1.58
CA LYS A 83 8.57 -10.46 2.46
C LYS A 83 8.32 -10.01 3.88
N LEU A 84 7.09 -10.21 4.35
CA LEU A 84 6.65 -9.92 5.70
C LEU A 84 6.98 -11.09 6.62
N LYS A 85 7.70 -10.80 7.71
CA LYS A 85 8.03 -11.73 8.78
C LYS A 85 6.95 -11.71 9.84
N LYS A 86 6.46 -12.91 10.22
CA LYS A 86 5.37 -13.07 11.20
C LYS A 86 5.62 -12.35 12.53
N ASP A 87 6.88 -12.30 12.98
CA ASP A 87 7.26 -11.76 14.29
C ASP A 87 7.75 -10.29 14.23
N GLN A 88 7.70 -9.64 13.06
CA GLN A 88 8.30 -8.30 12.89
C GLN A 88 7.42 -7.28 12.16
N ASP A 89 6.66 -7.70 11.15
CA ASP A 89 6.01 -6.77 10.23
C ASP A 89 4.51 -6.55 10.51
N PHE A 90 3.90 -7.40 11.35
CA PHE A 90 2.48 -7.34 11.68
C PHE A 90 2.17 -6.52 12.94
N PRO A 91 1.01 -5.85 13.02
CA PRO A 91 -0.01 -5.68 11.97
C PRO A 91 0.55 -4.90 10.78
N PHE A 92 0.12 -5.21 9.57
CA PHE A 92 0.68 -4.64 8.34
C PHE A 92 -0.37 -3.88 7.55
N GLY A 93 0.02 -2.73 7.01
CA GLY A 93 -0.74 -1.99 6.00
C GLY A 93 0.17 -1.41 4.93
N LEU A 94 -0.35 -1.29 3.73
CA LEU A 94 0.24 -0.46 2.68
C LEU A 94 -0.86 0.16 1.80
N GLY A 95 -0.50 1.24 1.11
CA GLY A 95 -1.26 1.76 -0.03
C GLY A 95 -0.31 2.00 -1.19
N THR A 96 -0.84 1.94 -2.41
CA THR A 96 -0.06 2.17 -3.64
C THR A 96 -0.78 3.14 -4.55
N SER A 97 -0.19 4.32 -4.74
CA SER A 97 -0.67 5.30 -5.70
C SER A 97 0.11 5.17 -7.01
N SER A 98 -0.59 5.15 -8.14
CA SER A 98 0.02 5.03 -9.47
C SER A 98 -0.69 5.91 -10.49
N ARG A 99 0.01 6.29 -11.56
CA ARG A 99 -0.55 6.99 -12.70
C ARG A 99 -1.47 6.05 -13.48
N GLY A 100 -2.76 6.39 -13.58
CA GLY A 100 -3.76 5.60 -14.32
C GLY A 100 -4.39 4.44 -13.53
N GLY A 101 -4.15 4.36 -12.21
CA GLY A 101 -4.89 3.47 -11.31
C GLY A 101 -6.35 3.90 -11.11
N ARG A 102 -7.14 3.10 -10.38
CA ARG A 102 -8.58 3.35 -10.14
C ARG A 102 -8.88 4.53 -9.16
N GLY A 103 -7.86 5.25 -8.71
CA GLY A 103 -7.97 6.47 -7.90
C GLY A 103 -7.26 7.65 -8.57
N PHE A 104 -7.83 8.85 -8.47
CA PHE A 104 -7.22 10.08 -9.01
C PHE A 104 -5.95 10.43 -8.24
N SER A 105 -4.78 10.12 -8.78
CA SER A 105 -3.49 10.68 -8.35
C SER A 105 -3.03 11.72 -9.36
N PHE A 106 -2.48 12.84 -8.88
CA PHE A 106 -1.96 13.90 -9.75
C PHE A 106 -0.49 13.68 -10.17
N GLY A 107 0.13 12.59 -9.70
CA GLY A 107 1.53 12.27 -9.89
C GLY A 107 1.85 11.47 -11.16
N TYR A 108 3.15 11.30 -11.41
CA TYR A 108 3.69 10.52 -12.53
C TYR A 108 4.35 9.20 -12.11
N ALA A 109 4.19 8.77 -10.85
CA ALA A 109 4.75 7.52 -10.36
C ALA A 109 4.09 6.31 -11.05
N ASP A 110 4.91 5.31 -11.41
CA ASP A 110 4.40 4.00 -11.82
C ASP A 110 3.91 3.22 -10.60
N ALA A 111 4.58 3.37 -9.46
CA ALA A 111 4.09 2.99 -8.14
C ALA A 111 4.73 3.84 -7.04
N ALA A 112 3.90 4.44 -6.20
CA ALA A 112 4.28 5.05 -4.93
C ALA A 112 3.65 4.22 -3.81
N THR A 113 4.40 3.25 -3.29
CA THR A 113 3.94 2.30 -2.28
C THR A 113 4.40 2.76 -0.91
N VAL A 114 3.46 2.99 0.00
CA VAL A 114 3.75 3.47 1.36
C VAL A 114 3.33 2.42 2.37
N VAL A 115 4.27 2.03 3.24
CA VAL A 115 4.07 1.01 4.27
C VAL A 115 3.72 1.67 5.60
N SER A 116 2.73 1.14 6.29
CA SER A 116 2.23 1.63 7.57
C SER A 116 1.70 0.48 8.45
N THR A 117 0.98 0.80 9.52
CA THR A 117 0.35 -0.18 10.41
C THR A 117 -1.01 -0.69 9.90
N ASN A 118 -1.66 0.02 8.98
CA ASN A 118 -3.00 -0.30 8.47
C ASN A 118 -3.23 0.30 7.06
N ALA A 119 -4.17 -0.23 6.29
CA ALA A 119 -4.36 0.19 4.91
C ALA A 119 -4.88 1.64 4.82
N THR A 120 -5.67 2.12 5.79
CA THR A 120 -6.23 3.49 5.80
C THR A 120 -5.12 4.56 5.78
N ILE A 121 -4.10 4.39 6.62
CA ILE A 121 -2.94 5.29 6.66
C ILE A 121 -2.11 5.11 5.38
N GLY A 122 -1.93 3.87 4.93
CA GLY A 122 -1.17 3.56 3.71
C GLY A 122 -1.74 4.24 2.47
N ASP A 123 -3.06 4.16 2.28
CA ASP A 123 -3.82 4.75 1.15
C ASP A 123 -3.66 6.29 1.11
N ALA A 124 -3.96 6.94 2.24
CA ALA A 124 -3.84 8.39 2.37
C ALA A 124 -2.41 8.88 2.16
N ALA A 125 -1.43 8.17 2.73
CA ALA A 125 -0.02 8.51 2.59
C ALA A 125 0.48 8.27 1.17
N ALA A 126 0.09 7.18 0.52
CA ALA A 126 0.43 6.89 -0.86
C ALA A 126 -0.13 7.96 -1.80
N THR A 127 -1.36 8.41 -1.57
CA THR A 127 -1.95 9.54 -2.30
C THR A 127 -1.14 10.83 -2.08
N HIS A 128 -0.78 11.14 -0.83
CA HIS A 128 0.05 12.32 -0.53
C HIS A 128 1.40 12.28 -1.25
N VAL A 129 2.13 11.17 -1.11
CA VAL A 129 3.45 10.95 -1.71
C VAL A 129 3.35 10.97 -3.23
N GLY A 130 2.35 10.29 -3.81
CA GLY A 130 2.09 10.27 -5.25
C GLY A 130 1.95 11.68 -5.82
N ASN A 131 1.22 12.56 -5.13
CA ASN A 131 1.03 13.96 -5.54
C ASN A 131 2.31 14.81 -5.52
N LYS A 132 3.38 14.36 -4.85
CA LYS A 132 4.69 15.03 -4.83
C LYS A 132 5.62 14.57 -5.96
N ILE A 133 5.32 13.44 -6.60
CA ILE A 133 6.12 12.87 -7.69
C ILE A 133 5.66 13.51 -9.01
N VAL A 134 6.12 14.74 -9.24
CA VAL A 134 5.75 15.56 -10.41
C VAL A 134 6.98 16.02 -11.21
N GLY A 135 6.77 16.48 -12.44
CA GLY A 135 7.81 17.04 -13.31
C GLY A 135 8.52 16.02 -14.21
N ASN A 136 9.38 16.52 -15.11
CA ASN A 136 10.07 15.72 -16.14
C ASN A 136 11.39 15.11 -15.66
N ASP A 137 12.00 15.70 -14.62
CA ASP A 137 13.19 15.14 -13.97
C ASP A 137 12.76 13.96 -13.08
N ILE A 138 12.97 12.74 -13.59
CA ILE A 138 12.49 11.53 -12.94
C ILE A 138 13.17 11.33 -11.59
N GLU A 139 14.49 11.49 -11.53
CA GLU A 139 15.27 11.26 -10.31
C GLU A 139 14.85 12.23 -9.20
N LYS A 140 14.78 13.54 -9.51
CA LYS A 140 14.32 14.54 -8.53
C LYS A 140 12.89 14.31 -8.08
N SER A 141 12.02 13.86 -8.99
CA SER A 141 10.63 13.56 -8.61
C SER A 141 10.51 12.36 -7.67
N VAL A 142 11.36 11.33 -7.84
CA VAL A 142 11.42 10.17 -6.94
C VAL A 142 11.92 10.63 -5.58
N GLN A 143 12.99 11.41 -5.55
CA GLN A 143 13.55 12.00 -4.33
C GLN A 143 12.50 12.84 -3.57
N ALA A 144 11.76 13.70 -4.26
CA ALA A 144 10.69 14.51 -3.64
C ALA A 144 9.58 13.66 -3.02
N GLY A 145 9.26 12.51 -3.62
CA GLY A 145 8.31 11.57 -3.03
C GLY A 145 8.86 10.86 -1.78
N LEU A 146 10.15 10.51 -1.77
CA LEU A 146 10.79 9.90 -0.59
C LEU A 146 10.82 10.89 0.58
N GLU A 147 11.24 12.13 0.33
CA GLU A 147 11.24 13.20 1.33
C GLU A 147 9.83 13.45 1.88
N ALA A 148 8.81 13.44 1.02
CA ALA A 148 7.43 13.55 1.47
C ALA A 148 7.01 12.40 2.41
N ALA A 149 7.43 11.17 2.13
CA ALA A 149 7.14 10.03 3.00
C ALA A 149 7.84 10.16 4.37
N GLU A 150 9.07 10.66 4.41
CA GLU A 150 9.85 10.85 5.65
C GLU A 150 9.22 11.87 6.60
N THR A 151 8.46 12.84 6.09
CA THR A 151 7.77 13.83 6.92
C THR A 151 6.54 13.28 7.66
N LEU A 152 6.08 12.06 7.34
CA LEU A 152 4.85 11.49 7.88
C LEU A 152 5.12 10.59 9.09
N GLU A 153 4.76 11.03 10.29
CA GLU A 153 5.04 10.31 11.55
C GLU A 153 4.46 8.89 11.64
N LYS A 154 3.31 8.63 10.99
CA LYS A 154 2.61 7.33 11.06
C LYS A 154 2.92 6.39 9.89
N VAL A 155 3.89 6.75 9.07
CA VAL A 155 4.40 5.94 7.98
C VAL A 155 5.67 5.21 8.43
N ARG A 156 5.81 3.94 8.08
CA ARG A 156 7.02 3.17 8.38
C ARG A 156 8.11 3.44 7.35
N GLY A 157 7.73 3.51 6.08
CA GLY A 157 8.64 3.72 4.97
C GLY A 157 7.91 3.70 3.64
N ALA A 158 8.62 3.92 2.55
CA ALA A 158 8.07 3.94 1.21
C ALA A 158 9.02 3.32 0.18
N LEU A 159 8.43 2.78 -0.89
CA LEU A 159 9.08 2.40 -2.12
C LEU A 159 8.43 3.17 -3.27
N ILE A 160 9.24 3.88 -4.04
CA ILE A 160 8.79 4.62 -5.22
C ILE A 160 9.46 4.03 -6.45
N ILE A 161 8.69 3.82 -7.50
CA ILE A 161 9.14 3.34 -8.81
C ILE A 161 8.60 4.30 -9.88
N ARG A 162 9.51 4.81 -10.71
CA ARG A 162 9.18 5.64 -11.87
C ARG A 162 10.19 5.40 -13.00
N GLY A 163 9.72 4.83 -14.11
CA GLY A 163 10.55 4.42 -15.24
C GLY A 163 11.61 3.40 -14.81
N ASN A 164 12.89 3.76 -14.98
CA ASN A 164 14.02 2.94 -14.56
C ASN A 164 14.59 3.32 -13.18
N TYR A 165 13.94 4.25 -12.48
CA TYR A 165 14.37 4.72 -11.16
C TYR A 165 13.50 4.08 -10.08
N ALA A 166 14.16 3.66 -9.00
CA ALA A 166 13.50 3.19 -7.80
C ALA A 166 14.21 3.77 -6.57
N GLY A 167 13.43 4.15 -5.57
CA GLY A 167 13.92 4.73 -4.33
C GLY A 167 13.19 4.16 -3.12
N VAL A 168 13.89 4.06 -1.99
CA VAL A 168 13.36 3.53 -0.74
C VAL A 168 13.71 4.47 0.40
N THR A 169 12.79 4.68 1.34
CA THR A 169 13.05 5.34 2.61
C THR A 169 12.35 4.63 3.77
N GLY A 170 12.83 4.90 4.99
CA GLY A 170 12.29 4.37 6.24
C GLY A 170 12.46 2.86 6.40
N LYS A 171 11.63 2.29 7.27
CA LYS A 171 11.58 0.87 7.58
C LYS A 171 10.53 0.18 6.71
N ILE A 172 10.96 -0.31 5.56
CA ILE A 172 10.16 -1.22 4.73
C ILE A 172 10.47 -2.69 5.07
N PRO A 173 9.55 -3.63 4.81
CA PRO A 173 9.84 -5.06 4.92
C PRO A 173 10.92 -5.47 3.92
N LYS A 174 11.51 -6.65 4.14
CA LYS A 174 12.58 -7.16 3.27
C LYS A 174 12.09 -7.29 1.82
N LEU A 175 12.76 -6.57 0.92
CA LEU A 175 12.55 -6.75 -0.52
C LEU A 175 13.01 -8.15 -0.95
N THR A 176 12.19 -8.81 -1.74
CA THR A 176 12.48 -10.13 -2.30
C THR A 176 12.12 -10.18 -3.78
N LYS A 177 12.84 -11.01 -4.52
CA LYS A 177 12.55 -11.27 -5.93
C LYS A 177 11.41 -12.25 -6.03
N ILE A 178 10.42 -11.94 -6.86
CA ILE A 178 9.36 -12.88 -7.23
C ILE A 178 9.84 -13.63 -8.47
N THR A 179 9.90 -14.96 -8.35
CA THR A 179 10.28 -15.85 -9.45
C THR A 179 9.06 -16.59 -9.97
N GLY A 180 8.91 -16.66 -11.29
CA GLY A 180 7.78 -17.30 -11.96
C GLY A 180 7.07 -16.35 -12.92
N ASP A 181 6.11 -16.89 -13.68
CA ASP A 181 5.29 -16.11 -14.60
C ASP A 181 4.19 -15.37 -13.82
N ILE A 182 4.26 -14.03 -13.82
CA ILE A 182 3.30 -13.15 -13.15
C ILE A 182 1.87 -13.40 -13.62
N ASN A 183 1.65 -13.71 -14.90
CA ASN A 183 0.31 -13.97 -15.43
C ASN A 183 -0.26 -15.25 -14.85
N LYS A 184 0.58 -16.28 -14.69
CA LYS A 184 0.18 -17.54 -14.07
C LYS A 184 -0.12 -17.37 -12.59
N LEU A 185 0.65 -16.54 -11.90
CA LEU A 185 0.48 -16.22 -10.49
C LEU A 185 -0.79 -15.39 -10.24
N MET A 186 -1.04 -14.38 -11.07
CA MET A 186 -2.28 -13.60 -11.07
C MET A 186 -3.49 -14.46 -11.41
N LYS A 187 -3.38 -15.39 -12.37
CA LYS A 187 -4.47 -16.32 -12.67
C LYS A 187 -4.80 -17.24 -11.49
N LYS A 188 -3.79 -17.77 -10.79
CA LYS A 188 -3.98 -18.56 -9.56
C LYS A 188 -4.70 -17.78 -8.44
N LYS A 189 -4.45 -16.46 -8.32
CA LYS A 189 -5.15 -15.57 -7.38
C LYS A 189 -6.67 -15.58 -7.63
N TYR A 190 -7.09 -15.44 -8.89
CA TYR A 190 -8.52 -15.46 -9.27
C TYR A 190 -9.15 -16.87 -9.19
N GLU A 191 -8.34 -17.92 -9.19
CA GLU A 191 -8.80 -19.30 -8.98
C GLU A 191 -8.85 -19.71 -7.50
N TYR A 192 -8.54 -18.80 -6.56
CA TYR A 192 -8.43 -19.06 -5.10
C TYR A 192 -7.49 -20.21 -4.74
N LYS A 193 -6.56 -20.57 -5.65
CA LYS A 193 -5.53 -21.61 -5.48
C LYS A 193 -4.18 -20.96 -5.22
N LEU A 194 -4.11 -20.16 -4.15
CA LEU A 194 -2.86 -19.52 -3.74
C LEU A 194 -1.93 -20.54 -3.08
N ASP A 195 -0.68 -20.57 -3.56
CA ASP A 195 0.39 -21.34 -2.92
C ASP A 195 0.62 -20.81 -1.50
N LYS A 196 1.00 -21.69 -0.57
CA LYS A 196 1.16 -21.34 0.86
C LYS A 196 2.24 -20.28 1.11
N ASP A 197 3.08 -20.00 0.12
CA ASP A 197 4.31 -19.21 0.25
C ASP A 197 4.28 -17.85 -0.47
N TYR A 198 3.31 -17.60 -1.37
CA TYR A 198 3.29 -16.39 -2.21
C TYR A 198 1.89 -15.82 -2.37
N ILE A 199 1.72 -14.53 -2.10
CA ILE A 199 0.47 -13.81 -2.31
C ILE A 199 0.78 -12.63 -3.20
N ILE A 200 0.45 -12.81 -4.48
CA ILE A 200 0.80 -11.85 -5.52
C ILE A 200 -0.38 -10.92 -5.69
N LEU A 201 -0.08 -9.64 -5.53
CA LEU A 201 -1.02 -8.53 -5.55
C LEU A 201 -0.53 -7.56 -6.61
#